data_AF-K9EA31-F1
#
_entry.id   AF-K9EA31-F1
#
_cell.length_a   1.000
_cell.length_b   1.000
_cell.length_c   1.000
_cell.angle_alpha   90.00
_cell.angle_beta   90.00
_cell.angle_gamma   90.00
#
_symmetry.space_group_name_H-M   'P 1'
#
loop_
_entity.id
_entity.type
_entity.pdbx_description
1 polymer ?
#
loop_
_entity_poly.entity_id
_entity_poly.type
_entity_poly.pdbx_seq_one_letter_code
_entity_poly.pdbx_strand_id
1 'polypeptide(L)'
;MSLITEKFKQLADDQNVKFKDRVVEQPIKNKDGEEVTQKQHAFQTGLQVNKDKVVPCSVIIQESPSDRVNYQITYNRIGYVTDRNKIGSVLEELNELNRVRSGYYHFAISKDGELIMRNLGITGEDVRPLINTFVFGARILRALYQELDQISGLDLSQSNQAN
;
A
#
# COMPACT_ATOMS: atom_id res chain seq x y z
N MET A 1 -7.76 -1.04 -21.18
CA MET A 1 -6.83 -1.24 -20.05
C MET A 1 -5.45 -1.06 -20.65
N SER A 2 -4.52 -0.37 -19.99
CA SER A 2 -3.17 -0.22 -20.54
C SER A 2 -2.45 -1.56 -20.63
N LEU A 3 -1.50 -1.67 -21.56
CA LEU A 3 -0.63 -2.85 -21.68
C LEU A 3 0.11 -3.16 -20.38
N ILE A 4 0.50 -2.11 -19.63
CA ILE A 4 1.16 -2.24 -18.34
C ILE A 4 0.23 -2.92 -17.32
N THR A 5 -1.02 -2.46 -17.21
CA THR A 5 -2.02 -3.03 -16.31
C THR A 5 -2.36 -4.49 -16.68
N GLU A 6 -2.44 -4.81 -17.97
CA GLU A 6 -2.63 -6.18 -18.47
C GLU A 6 -1.47 -7.10 -18.08
N LYS A 7 -0.23 -6.67 -18.37
CA LYS A 7 0.98 -7.43 -18.00
C LYS A 7 1.08 -7.61 -16.49
N PHE A 8 0.72 -6.60 -15.70
CA PHE A 8 0.70 -6.70 -14.23
C PHE A 8 -0.29 -7.78 -13.76
N LYS A 9 -1.51 -7.78 -14.30
CA LYS A 9 -2.54 -8.76 -13.96
C LYS A 9 -2.10 -10.19 -14.31
N GLN A 10 -1.56 -10.38 -15.52
CA GLN A 10 -1.04 -11.67 -15.95
C GLN A 10 0.10 -12.16 -15.03
N LEU A 11 1.09 -11.30 -14.76
CA LEU A 11 2.22 -11.68 -13.92
C LEU A 11 1.80 -11.96 -12.47
N ALA A 12 0.81 -11.22 -11.94
CA ALA A 12 0.24 -11.51 -10.62
C ALA A 12 -0.36 -12.92 -10.57
N ASP A 13 -1.13 -13.28 -11.60
CA ASP A 13 -1.72 -14.62 -11.72
C ASP A 13 -0.65 -15.71 -11.83
N ASP A 14 0.40 -15.49 -12.63
CA ASP A 14 1.54 -16.42 -12.77
C ASP A 14 2.28 -16.64 -11.43
N GLN A 15 2.34 -15.60 -10.58
CA GLN A 15 2.92 -15.67 -9.24
C GLN A 15 1.92 -16.10 -8.15
N ASN A 16 0.73 -16.56 -8.52
CA ASN A 16 -0.36 -16.96 -7.61
C ASN A 16 -0.81 -15.85 -6.65
N VAL A 17 -0.64 -14.57 -7.02
CA VAL A 17 -1.17 -13.43 -6.28
C VAL A 17 -2.56 -13.09 -6.82
N LYS A 18 -3.59 -13.49 -6.06
CA LYS A 18 -4.98 -13.23 -6.44
C LYS A 18 -5.45 -11.87 -5.96
N PHE A 19 -5.80 -11.01 -6.91
CA PHE A 19 -6.38 -9.70 -6.67
C PHE A 19 -7.86 -9.69 -7.06
N LYS A 20 -8.67 -8.94 -6.29
CA LYS A 20 -9.93 -8.38 -6.77
C LYS A 20 -9.62 -7.05 -7.43
N ASP A 21 -9.94 -6.89 -8.70
CA ASP A 21 -9.71 -5.66 -9.43
C ASP A 21 -10.99 -4.85 -9.68
N ARG A 22 -10.84 -3.53 -9.70
CA ARG A 22 -11.88 -2.59 -10.11
C ARG A 22 -11.26 -1.38 -10.79
N VAL A 23 -12.04 -0.74 -11.66
CA VAL A 23 -11.69 0.55 -12.24
C VAL A 23 -12.28 1.64 -11.36
N VAL A 24 -11.49 2.67 -11.09
CA VAL A 24 -11.90 3.87 -10.38
C VAL A 24 -11.63 5.07 -11.29
N GLU A 25 -12.61 5.94 -11.45
CA GLU A 25 -12.47 7.18 -12.20
C GLU A 25 -12.66 8.34 -11.23
N GLN A 26 -11.70 9.27 -11.23
CA GLN A 26 -11.71 10.43 -10.33
C GLN A 26 -11.40 11.71 -11.11
N PRO A 27 -12.15 12.80 -10.89
CA PRO A 27 -11.78 14.09 -11.43
C PRO A 27 -10.50 14.58 -10.73
N ILE A 28 -9.51 14.98 -11.51
CA ILE A 28 -8.27 15.62 -11.04
C ILE A 28 -8.08 16.93 -11.79
N LYS A 29 -7.27 17.83 -11.23
CA LYS A 29 -6.83 19.03 -11.95
C LYS A 29 -5.51 18.73 -12.66
N ASN A 30 -5.44 19.04 -13.96
CA ASN A 30 -4.19 19.00 -14.70
C ASN A 30 -3.32 20.23 -14.37
N LYS A 31 -2.14 20.35 -15.02
CA LYS A 31 -1.21 21.47 -14.79
C LYS A 31 -1.81 22.83 -15.17
N ASP A 32 -2.74 22.84 -16.11
CA ASP A 32 -3.43 24.02 -16.62
C ASP A 32 -4.66 24.38 -15.77
N GLY A 33 -4.94 23.60 -14.71
CA GLY A 33 -6.05 23.81 -13.79
C GLY A 33 -7.40 23.27 -14.28
N GLU A 34 -7.42 22.64 -15.46
CA GLU A 34 -8.61 22.02 -16.04
C GLU A 34 -8.93 20.70 -15.34
N GLU A 35 -10.23 20.42 -15.20
CA GLU A 35 -10.70 19.16 -14.64
C GLU A 35 -10.62 18.07 -15.71
N VAL A 36 -9.83 17.03 -15.43
CA VAL A 36 -9.68 15.86 -16.28
C VAL A 36 -10.00 14.60 -15.48
N THR A 37 -10.65 13.63 -16.12
CA THR A 37 -10.93 12.34 -15.48
C THR A 37 -9.67 11.47 -15.48
N GLN A 38 -9.11 11.20 -14.31
CA GLN A 38 -8.05 10.22 -14.14
C GLN A 38 -8.65 8.84 -13.90
N LYS A 39 -8.30 7.90 -14.78
CA LYS A 39 -8.63 6.49 -14.63
C LYS A 39 -7.55 5.77 -13.84
N GLN A 40 -7.97 4.95 -12.88
CA GLN A 40 -7.10 4.14 -12.04
C GLN A 40 -7.59 2.69 -12.03
N HIS A 41 -6.67 1.75 -12.15
CA HIS A 41 -6.95 0.34 -11.90
C HIS A 41 -6.50 -0.01 -10.49
N ALA A 42 -7.46 -0.39 -9.64
CA ALA A 42 -7.23 -0.76 -8.26
C ALA A 42 -7.33 -2.27 -8.10
N PHE A 43 -6.24 -2.88 -7.64
CA PHE A 43 -6.11 -4.31 -7.32
C PHE A 43 -6.05 -4.47 -5.81
N GLN A 44 -6.90 -5.31 -5.23
CA GLN A 44 -7.01 -5.50 -3.79
C GLN A 44 -6.86 -6.96 -3.40
N THR A 45 -6.13 -7.23 -2.32
CA THR A 45 -5.98 -8.58 -1.75
C THR A 45 -5.78 -8.49 -0.23
N GLY A 46 -5.64 -9.62 0.45
CA GLY A 46 -5.36 -9.70 1.88
C GLY A 46 -4.04 -10.42 2.14
N LEU A 47 -3.21 -9.85 3.00
CA LEU A 47 -2.00 -10.49 3.51
C LEU A 47 -2.27 -11.07 4.90
N GLN A 48 -2.21 -12.39 5.03
CA GLN A 48 -2.12 -13.01 6.36
C GLN A 48 -0.73 -12.70 6.95
N VAL A 49 -0.68 -11.90 8.02
CA VAL A 49 0.59 -11.52 8.69
C VAL A 49 0.93 -12.44 9.86
N ASN A 50 -0.09 -12.91 10.59
CA ASN A 50 0.03 -13.92 11.65
C ASN A 50 -1.26 -14.78 11.68
N LYS A 51 -1.55 -15.55 12.74
CA LYS A 51 -2.76 -16.41 12.78
C LYS A 51 -4.07 -15.63 12.83
N ASP A 52 -4.06 -14.43 13.41
CA ASP A 52 -5.27 -13.71 13.80
C ASP A 52 -5.49 -12.43 12.97
N LYS A 53 -4.48 -12.00 12.21
CA LYS A 53 -4.50 -10.74 11.45
C LYS A 53 -4.32 -10.94 9.96
N VAL A 54 -5.30 -10.42 9.21
CA VAL A 54 -5.22 -10.17 7.76
C VAL A 54 -5.13 -8.66 7.53
N VAL A 55 -4.09 -8.24 6.82
CA VAL A 55 -3.85 -6.84 6.43
C VAL A 55 -4.35 -6.64 4.99
N PRO A 56 -5.32 -5.74 4.75
CA PRO A 56 -5.75 -5.41 3.40
C PRO A 56 -4.63 -4.72 2.60
N CYS A 57 -4.34 -5.25 1.41
CA CYS A 57 -3.31 -4.73 0.52
C CYS A 57 -3.95 -4.21 -0.76
N SER A 58 -3.42 -3.13 -1.31
CA SER A 58 -3.85 -2.57 -2.58
C SER A 58 -2.69 -2.18 -3.47
N VAL A 59 -2.82 -2.43 -4.77
CA VAL A 59 -1.99 -1.84 -5.82
C VAL A 59 -2.88 -0.97 -6.69
N ILE A 60 -2.52 0.29 -6.87
CA ILE A 60 -3.22 1.22 -7.77
C ILE A 60 -2.27 1.56 -8.91
N ILE A 61 -2.71 1.38 -10.14
CA ILE A 61 -2.01 1.81 -11.35
C ILE A 61 -2.80 2.97 -11.96
N GLN A 62 -2.15 4.13 -12.12
CA GLN A 62 -2.75 5.31 -12.74
C GLN A 62 -2.61 5.19 -14.26
N GLU A 63 -3.73 5.02 -14.96
CA GLU A 63 -3.71 4.87 -16.41
C GLU A 63 -3.24 6.18 -17.08
N SER A 64 -2.36 6.03 -18.05
CA SER A 64 -1.77 7.12 -18.81
C SER A 64 -1.46 6.62 -20.23
N PRO A 65 -1.51 7.50 -21.26
CA PRO A 65 -1.03 7.17 -22.60
C PRO A 65 0.50 7.04 -22.69
N SER A 66 1.25 7.36 -21.62
CA SER A 66 2.71 7.19 -21.57
C SER A 66 3.12 5.71 -21.46
N ASP A 67 4.29 5.41 -21.98
CA ASP A 67 5.06 4.17 -21.77
C ASP A 67 5.43 3.89 -20.30
N ARG A 68 5.17 4.86 -19.42
CA ARG A 68 5.35 4.76 -17.97
C ARG A 68 4.14 5.28 -17.23
N VAL A 69 3.79 4.58 -16.16
CA VAL A 69 2.65 4.90 -15.29
C VAL A 69 3.09 4.98 -13.85
N ASN A 70 2.44 5.87 -13.09
CA ASN A 70 2.60 5.89 -11.64
C ASN A 70 1.83 4.71 -11.04
N TYR A 71 2.36 4.18 -9.95
CA TYR A 71 1.66 3.21 -9.14
C TYR A 71 1.81 3.53 -7.64
N GLN A 72 0.87 2.99 -6.87
CA GLN A 72 0.91 3.00 -5.41
C GLN A 72 0.66 1.59 -4.89
N ILE A 73 1.47 1.15 -3.93
CA ILE A 73 1.21 -0.05 -3.13
C ILE A 73 0.90 0.40 -1.71
N THR A 74 -0.14 -0.15 -1.10
CA THR A 74 -0.52 0.19 0.28
C THR A 74 -0.96 -1.04 1.04
N TYR A 75 -0.42 -1.19 2.25
CA TYR A 75 -0.86 -2.11 3.27
C TYR A 75 -1.62 -1.27 4.30
N ASN A 76 -2.93 -1.47 4.34
CA ASN A 76 -3.85 -0.67 5.13
C ASN A 76 -4.20 -1.40 6.44
N ARG A 77 -4.71 -0.65 7.41
CA ARG A 77 -5.28 -1.18 8.66
C ARG A 77 -4.31 -2.12 9.38
N ILE A 78 -3.02 -1.78 9.34
CA ILE A 78 -1.98 -2.55 10.05
C ILE A 78 -2.29 -2.49 11.54
N GLY A 79 -2.56 -1.28 12.03
CA GLY A 79 -3.03 -0.99 13.38
C GLY A 79 -3.53 0.45 13.49
N TYR A 80 -3.81 0.89 14.71
CA TYR A 80 -4.30 2.24 14.99
C TYR A 80 -3.60 2.84 16.20
N VAL A 81 -3.33 4.14 16.14
CA VAL A 81 -2.90 4.90 17.32
C VAL A 81 -4.14 5.19 18.17
N THR A 82 -4.23 4.56 19.34
CA THR A 82 -5.42 4.62 20.20
C THR A 82 -5.44 5.86 21.10
N ASP A 83 -4.26 6.43 21.40
CA ASP A 83 -4.11 7.67 22.14
C ASP A 83 -3.47 8.74 21.26
N ARG A 84 -4.24 9.78 20.91
CA ARG A 84 -3.76 10.87 20.06
C ARG A 84 -2.57 11.63 20.64
N ASN A 85 -2.41 11.64 21.97
CA ASN A 85 -1.26 12.28 22.60
C ASN A 85 0.05 11.53 22.33
N LYS A 86 -0.03 10.25 21.93
CA LYS A 86 1.12 9.40 21.60
C LYS A 86 1.51 9.44 20.12
N ILE A 87 0.77 10.15 19.26
CA ILE A 87 1.09 10.22 17.82
C ILE A 87 2.54 10.67 17.59
N GLY A 88 3.02 11.67 18.35
CA GLY A 88 4.40 12.16 18.23
C GLY A 88 5.43 11.06 18.49
N SER A 89 5.33 10.36 19.62
CA SER A 89 6.26 9.28 19.97
C SER A 89 6.15 8.08 19.04
N VAL A 90 4.93 7.73 18.60
CA VAL A 90 4.75 6.65 17.61
C VAL A 90 5.43 7.02 16.28
N LEU A 91 5.30 8.26 15.82
CA LEU A 91 5.96 8.71 14.59
C LEU A 91 7.49 8.68 14.68
N GLU A 92 8.07 8.97 15.85
CA GLU A 92 9.52 8.86 16.06
C GLU A 92 10.02 7.42 15.86
N GLU A 93 9.35 6.45 16.48
CA GLU A 93 9.68 5.02 16.33
C GLU A 93 9.47 4.53 14.89
N LEU A 94 8.36 4.93 14.24
CA LEU A 94 8.11 4.58 12.85
C LEU A 94 9.16 5.19 11.91
N ASN A 95 9.66 6.40 12.20
CA ASN A 95 10.71 7.04 11.42
C ASN A 95 12.04 6.29 11.52
N GLU A 96 12.36 5.72 12.69
CA GLU A 96 13.54 4.85 12.84
C GLU A 96 13.42 3.59 11.98
N LEU A 97 12.26 2.92 12.04
CA LEU A 97 11.97 1.76 11.18
C LEU A 97 12.06 2.13 9.69
N ASN A 98 11.53 3.30 9.33
CA ASN A 98 11.57 3.81 7.97
C ASN A 98 13.00 4.06 7.46
N ARG A 99 13.90 4.51 8.34
CA ARG A 99 15.27 4.84 7.97
C ARG A 99 16.10 3.60 7.68
N VAL A 100 15.88 2.53 8.44
CA VAL A 100 16.84 1.40 8.49
C VAL A 100 16.27 0.11 7.90
N ARG A 101 14.95 -0.11 8.00
CA ARG A 101 14.40 -1.47 7.86
C ARG A 101 13.22 -1.63 6.91
N SER A 102 12.51 -0.55 6.58
CA SER A 102 11.35 -0.61 5.68
C SER A 102 11.71 -0.68 4.19
N GLY A 103 12.99 -0.53 3.84
CA GLY A 103 13.48 -0.60 2.47
C GLY A 103 12.83 0.44 1.57
N TYR A 104 12.09 -0.01 0.55
CA TYR A 104 11.40 0.88 -0.40
C TYR A 104 10.02 1.34 0.12
N TYR A 105 9.61 0.92 1.32
CA TYR A 105 8.34 1.30 1.91
C TYR A 105 8.53 2.32 3.03
N HIS A 106 7.46 3.03 3.37
CA HIS A 106 7.42 3.88 4.55
C HIS A 106 6.12 3.63 5.31
N PHE A 107 6.22 3.50 6.62
CA PHE A 107 5.11 3.56 7.55
C PHE A 107 4.65 5.01 7.73
N ALA A 108 3.34 5.21 7.77
CA ALA A 108 2.73 6.50 8.00
C ALA A 108 1.46 6.34 8.83
N ILE A 109 1.11 7.39 9.58
CA ILE A 109 -0.16 7.48 10.30
C ILE A 109 -1.08 8.41 9.52
N SER A 110 -2.27 7.93 9.19
CA SER A 110 -3.33 8.74 8.59
C SER A 110 -3.95 9.70 9.62
N LYS A 111 -4.79 10.63 9.15
CA LYS A 111 -5.45 11.63 10.01
C LYS A 111 -6.33 11.01 11.11
N ASP A 112 -6.93 9.86 10.83
CA ASP A 112 -7.76 9.09 11.76
C ASP A 112 -6.97 8.14 12.68
N GLY A 113 -5.63 8.13 12.56
CA GLY A 113 -4.75 7.34 13.42
C GLY A 113 -4.42 5.95 12.86
N GLU A 114 -4.86 5.61 11.64
CA GLU A 114 -4.54 4.34 10.99
C GLU A 114 -3.06 4.28 10.62
N LEU A 115 -2.40 3.19 11.01
CA LEU A 115 -1.08 2.85 10.52
C LEU A 115 -1.18 2.17 9.15
N ILE A 116 -0.53 2.77 8.17
CA ILE A 116 -0.37 2.23 6.82
C ILE A 116 1.12 2.05 6.48
N MET A 117 1.41 1.13 5.57
CA MET A 117 2.73 1.01 4.94
C MET A 117 2.58 1.21 3.43
N ARG A 118 3.34 2.14 2.85
CA ARG A 118 3.14 2.60 1.47
C ARG A 118 4.44 2.62 0.66
N ASN A 119 4.33 2.24 -0.61
CA ASN A 119 5.34 2.50 -1.64
C ASN A 119 4.67 3.27 -2.80
N LEU A 120 5.38 4.25 -3.34
CA LEU A 120 5.00 5.00 -4.54
C LEU A 120 6.11 4.82 -5.57
N GLY A 121 5.76 4.62 -6.83
CA GLY A 121 6.76 4.43 -7.86
C GLY A 121 6.22 4.65 -9.27
N ILE A 122 7.12 4.44 -10.23
CA ILE A 122 6.83 4.50 -11.65
C ILE A 122 7.23 3.16 -12.23
N THR A 123 6.37 2.58 -13.06
CA THR A 123 6.66 1.35 -13.80
C THR A 123 6.41 1.58 -15.29
N GLY A 124 7.05 0.76 -16.11
CA GLY A 124 6.81 0.74 -17.56
C GLY A 124 6.25 -0.61 -17.99
N GLU A 125 6.49 -0.98 -19.24
CA GLU A 125 6.06 -2.26 -19.78
C GLU A 125 6.65 -3.49 -19.08
N ASP A 126 7.85 -3.36 -18.50
CA ASP A 126 8.38 -4.39 -17.60
C ASP A 126 7.83 -4.17 -16.18
N VAL A 127 6.78 -4.92 -15.87
CA VAL A 127 6.06 -4.88 -14.58
C VAL A 127 6.66 -5.78 -13.51
N ARG A 128 7.72 -6.55 -13.81
CA ARG A 128 8.35 -7.45 -12.82
C ARG A 128 8.82 -6.70 -11.58
N PRO A 129 9.44 -5.50 -11.67
CA PRO A 129 9.81 -4.73 -10.49
C PRO A 129 8.60 -4.35 -9.62
N LEU A 130 7.45 -4.03 -10.23
CA LEU A 130 6.23 -3.67 -9.50
C LEU A 130 5.71 -4.87 -8.67
N ILE A 131 5.52 -6.03 -9.31
CA ILE A 131 5.07 -7.24 -8.60
C ILE A 131 6.08 -7.67 -7.53
N ASN A 132 7.38 -7.64 -7.83
CA ASN A 132 8.40 -7.98 -6.84
C ASN A 132 8.34 -7.03 -5.66
N THR A 133 8.20 -5.72 -5.89
CA THR A 133 8.06 -4.72 -4.82
C THR A 133 6.82 -5.01 -3.96
N PHE A 134 5.71 -5.44 -4.57
CA PHE A 134 4.53 -5.88 -3.83
C PHE A 134 4.86 -7.09 -2.93
N VAL A 135 5.41 -8.17 -3.48
CA VAL A 135 5.74 -9.39 -2.71
C VAL A 135 6.78 -9.11 -1.60
N PHE A 136 7.78 -8.28 -1.87
CA PHE A 136 8.77 -7.89 -0.86
C PHE A 136 8.15 -7.04 0.25
N GLY A 137 7.20 -6.16 -0.06
CA GLY A 137 6.45 -5.42 0.95
C GLY A 137 5.79 -6.34 1.98
N ALA A 138 5.19 -7.44 1.53
CA ALA A 138 4.56 -8.42 2.43
C ALA A 138 5.59 -9.07 3.37
N ARG A 139 6.81 -9.34 2.88
CA ARG A 139 7.91 -9.88 3.70
C ARG A 139 8.40 -8.87 4.72
N ILE A 140 8.58 -7.61 4.30
CA ILE A 140 8.99 -6.51 5.18
C ILE A 140 7.98 -6.34 6.31
N LEU A 141 6.68 -6.27 5.98
CA LEU A 141 5.64 -6.09 6.99
C LEU A 141 5.62 -7.26 7.99
N ARG A 142 5.72 -8.51 7.52
CA ARG A 142 5.80 -9.67 8.41
C ARG A 142 7.02 -9.62 9.33
N ALA A 143 8.18 -9.22 8.81
CA ALA A 143 9.41 -9.13 9.57
C ALA A 143 9.39 -8.03 10.64
N LEU A 144 8.72 -6.91 10.35
CA LEU A 144 8.61 -5.77 11.27
C LEU A 144 7.38 -5.83 12.16
N TYR A 145 6.47 -6.78 11.95
CA TYR A 145 5.20 -6.85 12.68
C TYR A 145 5.40 -6.92 14.20
N GLN A 146 6.38 -7.70 14.66
CA GLN A 146 6.69 -7.82 16.09
C GLN A 146 7.21 -6.51 16.69
N GLU A 147 8.00 -5.73 15.94
CA GLU A 147 8.51 -4.44 16.42
C GLU A 147 7.43 -3.39 16.45
N LEU A 148 6.54 -3.39 15.45
CA LEU A 148 5.35 -2.53 15.45
C LEU A 148 4.48 -2.81 16.69
N ASP A 149 4.32 -4.08 17.08
CA ASP A 149 3.52 -4.48 18.24
C ASP A 149 4.13 -4.00 19.58
N GLN A 150 5.43 -3.68 19.59
CA GLN A 150 6.14 -3.16 20.76
C GLN A 150 6.05 -1.64 20.90
N ILE A 151 5.55 -0.92 19.89
CA ILE A 151 5.44 0.54 19.93
C ILE A 151 4.29 0.95 20.85
N SER A 152 4.62 1.64 21.96
CA SER A 152 3.62 2.12 22.92
C SER A 152 2.63 3.09 22.28
N GLY A 153 1.34 2.77 22.40
CA GLY A 153 0.24 3.58 21.85
C GLY A 153 -0.24 3.15 20.47
N LEU A 154 0.37 2.11 19.88
CA LEU A 154 -0.07 1.48 18.65
C LEU A 154 -0.77 0.14 18.95
N ASP A 155 -1.99 -0.02 18.48
CA ASP A 155 -2.78 -1.25 18.62
C ASP A 155 -2.89 -1.95 17.27
N LEU A 156 -2.28 -3.13 17.15
CA LEU A 156 -2.33 -3.95 15.93
C LEU A 156 -3.49 -4.96 15.92
N SER A 157 -4.16 -5.15 17.06
CA SER A 157 -5.15 -6.22 17.27
C SER A 157 -6.48 -5.98 16.58
N GLN A 158 -6.79 -4.75 16.19
CA GLN A 158 -8.07 -4.43 15.56
C GLN A 158 -8.24 -5.17 14.22
N SER A 159 -9.03 -6.23 14.24
CA SER A 159 -9.53 -6.94 13.05
C SER A 159 -10.72 -6.16 12.48
N ASN A 160 -10.85 -6.15 11.15
CA ASN A 160 -11.95 -5.53 10.40
C ASN A 160 -13.32 -5.66 11.11
N GLN A 161 -13.81 -4.57 11.70
CA GLN A 161 -15.25 -4.37 11.75
C GLN A 161 -15.67 -4.04 10.32
N ALA A 162 -16.12 -5.07 9.60
CA ALA A 162 -16.87 -4.88 8.37
C ALA A 162 -18.23 -4.29 8.77
N ASN A 163 -18.41 -2.99 8.53
CA ASN A 163 -19.73 -2.44 8.23
C ASN A 163 -19.97 -2.54 6.73
#